data_AF-A0A317EXV6-F1
#
_entry.id   AF-A0A317EXV6-F1
#
_cell.length_a   1.000
_cell.length_b   1.000
_cell.length_c   1.000
_cell.angle_alpha   90.00
_cell.angle_beta   90.00
_cell.angle_gamma   90.00
#
_symmetry.space_group_name_H-M   'P 1'
#
loop_
_entity.id
_entity.type
_entity.pdbx_description
1 polymer ?
#
loop_
_entity_poly.entity_id
_entity_poly.type
_entity_poly.pdbx_seq_one_letter_code
_entity_poly.pdbx_strand_id
1 'polypeptide(L)'
;MIDKNNNNTISYASICAHYIHQNPLRANLATDLAQWKFSSYLDLAGLRNGSLCNRKLFFDFTGIKEDEFIEESKAMVSKDRL
;
A
#
# COMPACT_ATOMS: atom_id res chain seq x y z
N MET A 1 -3.48 -21.40 7.18
CA MET A 1 -4.42 -21.63 6.07
C MET A 1 -4.73 -20.25 5.50
N ILE A 2 -4.34 -20.00 4.25
CA ILE A 2 -4.81 -18.80 3.54
C ILE A 2 -6.21 -19.16 3.07
N ASP A 3 -7.21 -18.46 3.60
CA ASP A 3 -8.59 -18.65 3.19
C ASP A 3 -8.72 -18.30 1.70
N LYS A 4 -8.71 -19.34 0.86
CA LYS A 4 -9.23 -19.29 -0.50
C LYS A 4 -10.75 -19.23 -0.42
N ASN A 5 -11.29 -18.14 0.10
CA ASN A 5 -12.72 -17.88 0.01
C ASN A 5 -12.96 -17.01 -1.22
N ASN A 6 -13.61 -17.60 -2.22
CA ASN A 6 -14.04 -16.99 -3.48
C ASN A 6 -15.17 -15.96 -3.29
N ASN A 7 -15.10 -15.16 -2.23
CA ASN A 7 -15.90 -13.96 -2.06
C ASN A 7 -14.95 -12.78 -2.18
N ASN A 8 -15.37 -11.73 -2.88
CA ASN A 8 -14.64 -10.50 -3.23
C ASN A 8 -14.27 -9.64 -1.99
N THR A 9 -13.73 -10.27 -0.96
CA THR A 9 -13.45 -9.72 0.37
C THR A 9 -12.05 -9.18 0.33
N ILE A 10 -11.92 -7.85 0.43
CA ILE A 10 -10.63 -7.18 0.57
C ILE A 10 -9.92 -7.77 1.80
N SER A 11 -8.66 -8.21 1.65
CA SER A 11 -7.92 -8.77 2.78
C SER A 11 -7.64 -7.68 3.82
N TYR A 12 -7.72 -8.01 5.10
CA TYR A 12 -7.36 -7.07 6.17
C TYR A 12 -5.93 -6.56 6.02
N ALA A 13 -5.03 -7.43 5.54
CA ALA A 13 -3.65 -7.06 5.23
C ALA A 13 -3.55 -5.99 4.12
N SER A 14 -4.36 -6.07 3.06
CA SER A 14 -4.46 -5.05 2.02
C SER A 14 -4.94 -3.72 2.59
N ILE A 15 -6.00 -3.73 3.39
CA ILE A 15 -6.53 -2.52 4.06
C ILE A 15 -5.43 -1.86 4.91
N CYS A 16 -4.76 -2.65 5.76
CA CYS A 16 -3.67 -2.14 6.59
C CYS A 16 -2.50 -1.61 5.76
N ALA A 17 -2.15 -2.27 4.66
CA ALA A 17 -1.05 -1.84 3.79
C ALA A 17 -1.29 -0.42 3.25
N HIS A 18 -2.45 -0.18 2.62
CA HIS A 18 -2.78 1.13 2.09
C HIS A 18 -2.92 2.19 3.20
N TYR A 19 -3.53 1.84 4.33
CA TYR A 19 -3.64 2.75 5.49
C TYR A 19 -2.26 3.22 5.97
N ILE A 20 -1.34 2.29 6.19
CA ILE A 20 0.03 2.61 6.67
C ILE A 20 0.77 3.49 5.67
N HIS A 21 0.68 3.18 4.38
CA HIS A 21 1.35 3.97 3.35
C HIS A 21 0.80 5.39 3.24
N GLN A 22 -0.49 5.60 3.55
CA GLN A 22 -1.13 6.92 3.53
C GLN A 22 -0.89 7.77 4.77
N ASN A 23 -0.36 7.21 5.87
CA ASN A 23 -0.08 7.95 7.10
C ASN A 23 0.72 9.25 6.90
N PRO A 24 1.77 9.32 6.06
CA PRO A 24 2.52 10.56 5.83
C PRO A 24 1.67 11.67 5.21
N LEU A 25 0.71 11.31 4.35
CA LEU A 25 -0.21 12.27 3.75
C LEU A 25 -1.26 12.74 4.76
N ARG A 26 -1.86 11.80 5.51
CA ARG A 26 -2.86 12.11 6.54
C ARG A 26 -2.30 12.96 7.68
N ALA A 27 -1.01 12.77 8.01
CA ALA A 27 -0.30 13.57 9.00
C ALA A 27 0.28 14.88 8.43
N ASN A 28 0.03 15.19 7.15
CA ASN A 28 0.55 16.37 6.46
C ASN A 28 2.08 16.50 6.50
N LEU A 29 2.77 15.35 6.52
CA LEU A 29 4.24 15.23 6.49
C LEU A 29 4.80 15.11 5.07
N ALA A 30 3.95 14.76 4.11
CA ALA A 30 4.26 14.69 2.69
C ALA A 30 3.02 15.10 1.87
N THR A 31 3.25 15.55 0.63
CA THR A 31 2.17 15.87 -0.32
C THR A 31 1.95 14.76 -1.36
N ASP A 32 2.90 13.82 -1.47
CA ASP A 32 2.84 12.65 -2.32
C ASP A 32 3.50 11.45 -1.63
N LEU A 33 3.01 10.24 -1.87
CA LEU A 33 3.53 9.00 -1.27
C LEU A 33 5.02 8.77 -1.60
N ALA A 34 5.46 9.15 -2.80
CA ALA A 34 6.84 9.01 -3.25
C ALA A 34 7.81 9.96 -2.51
N GLN A 35 7.32 11.03 -1.90
CA GLN A 35 8.16 11.95 -1.11
C GLN A 35 8.56 11.36 0.25
N TRP A 36 7.79 10.41 0.79
CA TRP A 36 8.06 9.83 2.10
C TRP A 36 9.07 8.67 2.03
N LYS A 37 10.36 9.01 2.00
CA LYS A 37 11.49 8.05 1.87
C LYS A 37 11.55 6.95 2.94
N PHE A 38 10.86 7.12 4.06
CA PHE A 38 10.84 6.16 5.18
C PHE A 38 9.71 5.11 5.05
N SER A 39 9.05 5.02 3.89
CA SER A 39 8.02 4.01 3.61
C SER A 39 8.55 2.87 2.72
N SER A 40 7.97 1.69 2.88
CA SER A 40 8.13 0.56 1.95
C SER A 40 7.39 0.77 0.63
N TYR A 41 6.50 1.77 0.54
CA TYR A 41 5.79 2.16 -0.69
C TYR A 41 6.75 2.32 -1.87
N LEU A 42 7.91 2.97 -1.67
CA LEU A 42 8.86 3.21 -2.76
C LEU A 42 9.42 1.91 -3.36
N ASP A 43 9.64 0.89 -2.53
CA ASP A 43 10.14 -0.42 -2.96
C ASP A 43 9.04 -1.18 -3.71
N LEU A 44 7.82 -1.16 -3.16
CA LEU A 44 6.66 -1.85 -3.72
C LEU A 44 6.23 -1.24 -5.06
N ALA A 45 6.26 0.09 -5.17
CA ALA A 45 5.94 0.86 -6.38
C ALA A 45 7.08 0.90 -7.42
N GLY A 46 8.22 0.26 -7.15
CA GLY A 46 9.37 0.26 -8.06
C GLY A 46 10.10 1.60 -8.20
N LEU A 47 9.83 2.56 -7.31
CA LEU A 47 10.48 3.88 -7.27
C LEU A 47 11.86 3.84 -6.58
N ARG A 48 12.11 2.77 -5.82
CA ARG A 48 13.40 2.50 -5.18
C ARG A 48 13.71 1.01 -5.28
N ASN A 49 14.92 0.67 -5.72
CA ASN A 49 15.43 -0.71 -5.63
C ASN A 49 15.94 -1.00 -4.22
N GLY A 50 15.03 -0.98 -3.24
CA GLY A 50 15.31 -1.15 -1.82
C GLY A 50 15.03 -2.57 -1.32
N SER A 51 15.44 -2.82 -0.08
CA SER A 51 15.22 -4.09 0.62
C SER A 51 14.37 -3.92 1.89
N LEU A 52 13.63 -2.80 2.01
CA LEU A 52 12.87 -2.49 3.22
C LEU A 52 11.70 -3.47 3.42
N CYS A 53 11.15 -4.00 2.33
CA CYS A 53 10.09 -4.99 2.35
C CYS A 53 10.34 -6.11 1.34
N ASN A 54 9.99 -7.35 1.70
CA ASN A 54 9.97 -8.44 0.75
C ASN A 54 8.75 -8.27 -0.18
N ARG A 55 9.01 -7.75 -1.38
CA ARG A 55 7.99 -7.41 -2.37
C ARG A 55 7.12 -8.59 -2.78
N LYS A 56 7.73 -9.76 -3.01
CA LYS A 56 7.00 -10.97 -3.39
C LYS A 56 6.05 -11.41 -2.27
N LEU A 57 6.56 -11.51 -1.04
CA LEU A 57 5.75 -11.91 0.12
C LEU A 57 4.61 -10.92 0.38
N PHE A 58 4.84 -9.63 0.19
CA PHE A 58 3.83 -8.60 0.37
C PHE A 58 2.63 -8.82 -0.57
N PHE A 59 2.85 -8.98 -1.87
CA PHE A 59 1.75 -9.20 -2.82
C PHE A 59 1.06 -10.54 -2.62
N ASP A 60 1.84 -11.61 -2.35
CA ASP A 60 1.28 -12.93 -2.05
C ASP A 60 0.38 -12.92 -0.79
N PHE A 61 0.79 -12.19 0.25
CA PHE A 61 0.08 -12.14 1.52
C PHE A 61 -1.13 -11.20 1.52
N THR A 62 -1.00 -10.03 0.86
CA THR A 62 -2.08 -9.04 0.79
C THR A 62 -3.13 -9.38 -0.25
N GLY A 63 -2.76 -10.12 -1.30
CA GLY A 63 -3.62 -10.36 -2.46
C GLY A 63 -3.81 -9.12 -3.35
N ILE A 64 -3.09 -8.02 -3.10
CA ILE A 64 -3.08 -6.84 -3.97
C ILE A 64 -2.38 -7.23 -5.28
N LYS A 65 -2.96 -6.86 -6.42
CA LYS A 65 -2.27 -7.02 -7.69
C LYS A 65 -1.22 -5.93 -7.84
N GLU A 66 -0.05 -6.33 -8.31
CA GLU A 66 1.12 -5.46 -8.40
C GLU A 66 0.88 -4.24 -9.33
N ASP A 67 0.10 -4.43 -10.40
CA ASP A 67 -0.30 -3.39 -11.35
C ASP A 67 -1.41 -2.45 -10.81
N GLU A 68 -2.17 -2.89 -9.80
CA GLU A 68 -3.22 -2.10 -9.16
C GLU A 68 -2.68 -1.29 -7.94
N PHE A 69 -1.57 -1.73 -7.34
CA PHE A 69 -1.04 -1.21 -6.07
C PHE A 69 -0.85 0.33 -6.02
N ILE A 70 -0.31 0.92 -7.09
CA ILE A 70 -0.03 2.36 -7.13
C ILE A 70 -1.33 3.16 -7.14
N GLU A 71 -2.30 2.73 -7.94
CA GLU A 71 -3.59 3.43 -8.06
C GLU A 71 -4.44 3.25 -6.79
N GLU A 72 -4.51 2.04 -6.24
CA GLU A 72 -5.19 1.77 -4.97
C GLU A 72 -4.61 2.58 -3.80
N SER A 73 -3.28 2.69 -3.73
CA SER A 73 -2.61 3.45 -2.67
C SER A 73 -2.91 4.94 -2.72
N LYS A 74 -3.20 5.50 -3.91
CA LYS A 74 -3.58 6.91 -4.09
C LYS A 74 -5.08 7.14 -3.86
N ALA A 75 -5.92 6.16 -4.18
CA ALA A 75 -7.37 6.32 -4.26
C ALA A 75 -8.06 6.68 -2.92
N MET A 76 -7.48 6.37 -1.76
CA MET A 76 -8.15 6.65 -0.46
C MET A 76 -7.84 8.03 0.16
N VAL A 77 -6.93 8.81 -0.42
CA VAL A 77 -6.51 10.11 0.16
C VAL A 77 -7.55 11.21 -0.09
N SER A 78 -8.51 11.00 -1.00
CA SER A 78 -9.41 12.07 -1.45
C SER A 78 -10.64 12.31 -0.55
N LYS A 79 -10.93 11.46 0.45
CA LYS A 79 -12.24 11.51 1.16
C LYS A 79 -12.24 12.22 2.52
N ASP A 80 -11.09 12.45 3.15
CA ASP A 80 -11.03 12.93 4.53
C ASP A 80 -10.26 14.25 4.72
N ARG A 81 -10.29 15.17 3.74
CA ARG A 81 -10.00 16.58 4.04
C ARG A 81 -11.20 17.15 4.81
N LEU A 82 -11.24 16.86 6.11
CA LEU A 82 -11.97 17.62 7.13
C LEU A 82 -11.23 18.93 7.42
#